data_AF-A0AAA9RZJ1-F1
#
_entry.id   AF-A0AAA9RZJ1-F1
#
_cell.length_a   1.000
_cell.length_b   1.000
_cell.length_c   1.000
_cell.angle_alpha   90.00
_cell.angle_beta   90.00
_cell.angle_gamma   90.00
#
_symmetry.space_group_name_H-M   'P 1'
#
loop_
_entity.id
_entity.type
_entity.pdbx_description
1 polymer ?
#
loop_
_entity_poly.entity_id
_entity_poly.type
_entity_poly.pdbx_seq_one_letter_code
_entity_poly.pdbx_strand_id
1 'polypeptide(L)'
;MQVKKQQLKMDIKQQTGSKSGKEYMKAVLSLCLFNLYSEYIMQNAGLDEAQAGIKIARRNIRYADNTSLMAESEELKSLLMRVKEESEKDGLKLNIQKTKIMTSGPIISWQIDGETMETVTDFIFSGSKITADGDRSHEIKRHLLLARKAMTNLDSIFKSRDVTLPTKVRLVKAMVFPVVMYGCESWADYKES
;
A
#
# COMPACT_ATOMS: atom_id res chain seq x y z
N MET A 1 12.66 21.84 -4.18
CA MET A 1 12.73 21.29 -5.56
C MET A 1 12.01 19.95 -5.55
N GLN A 2 10.86 19.83 -6.22
CA GLN A 2 10.08 18.58 -6.23
C GLN A 2 10.88 17.49 -6.96
N VAL A 3 11.49 16.57 -6.21
CA VAL A 3 12.15 15.39 -6.77
C VAL A 3 11.07 14.60 -7.51
N LYS A 4 11.24 14.42 -8.82
CA LYS A 4 10.33 13.66 -9.69
C LYS A 4 10.34 12.21 -9.22
N LYS A 5 9.30 11.79 -8.51
CA LYS A 5 9.21 10.44 -7.94
C LYS A 5 8.02 9.74 -8.59
N GLN A 6 8.26 8.53 -9.05
CA GLN A 6 7.22 7.65 -9.57
C GLN A 6 6.98 6.55 -8.54
N GLN A 7 5.73 6.11 -8.45
CA GLN A 7 5.31 5.07 -7.53
C GLN A 7 4.62 3.95 -8.29
N LEU A 8 5.02 2.73 -7.98
CA LEU A 8 4.47 1.49 -8.54
C LEU A 8 3.69 0.75 -7.47
N LYS A 9 2.61 0.07 -7.89
CA LYS A 9 1.94 -0.96 -7.11
C LYS A 9 1.95 -2.26 -7.90
N MET A 10 2.57 -3.30 -7.36
CA MET A 10 2.78 -4.59 -8.03
C MET A 10 1.78 -5.67 -7.56
N ASP A 11 1.35 -6.52 -8.49
CA ASP A 11 0.55 -7.73 -8.23
C ASP A 11 1.34 -8.94 -8.76
N ILE A 12 1.76 -9.82 -7.86
CA ILE A 12 2.54 -11.03 -8.18
C ILE A 12 1.64 -12.24 -7.94
N LYS A 13 1.56 -13.15 -8.92
CA LYS A 13 0.72 -14.36 -8.83
C LYS A 13 1.54 -15.63 -9.03
N GLN A 14 1.12 -16.69 -8.32
CA GLN A 14 1.57 -18.04 -8.58
C GLN A 14 0.92 -18.58 -9.86
N GLN A 15 1.70 -19.30 -10.68
CA GLN A 15 1.12 -20.14 -11.73
C GLN A 15 0.30 -21.27 -11.09
N THR A 16 -0.96 -21.39 -11.51
CA THR A 16 -2.04 -22.10 -10.81
C THR A 16 -1.76 -23.57 -10.42
N GLY A 17 -2.12 -23.94 -9.18
CA GLY A 17 -2.31 -25.30 -8.69
C GLY A 17 -3.52 -25.39 -7.73
N SER A 18 -4.33 -26.45 -7.88
CA SER A 18 -5.71 -26.59 -7.38
C SER A 18 -5.89 -27.08 -5.92
N LYS A 19 -6.93 -26.52 -5.26
CA LYS A 19 -7.91 -27.06 -4.26
C LYS A 19 -7.55 -27.44 -2.80
N SER A 20 -8.40 -26.87 -1.92
CA SER A 20 -9.22 -27.47 -0.83
C SER A 20 -8.74 -27.53 0.63
N GLY A 21 -9.60 -27.00 1.52
CA GLY A 21 -10.22 -27.71 2.65
C GLY A 21 -9.53 -27.70 4.03
N LYS A 22 -8.20 -27.54 4.09
CA LYS A 22 -7.43 -27.39 5.36
C LYS A 22 -6.98 -25.93 5.54
N GLU A 23 -7.87 -25.00 5.22
CA GLU A 23 -7.51 -23.72 4.63
C GLU A 23 -6.88 -22.70 5.58
N TYR A 24 -7.21 -22.65 6.88
CA TYR A 24 -6.73 -21.55 7.73
C TYR A 24 -5.26 -21.68 8.17
N MET A 25 -4.83 -22.82 8.73
CA MET A 25 -3.41 -23.00 9.09
C MET A 25 -2.51 -23.14 7.84
N LYS A 26 -3.03 -23.75 6.76
CA LYS A 26 -2.34 -23.84 5.47
C LYS A 26 -2.22 -22.46 4.80
N ALA A 27 -3.22 -21.59 4.92
CA ALA A 27 -3.16 -20.22 4.41
C ALA A 27 -2.20 -19.33 5.21
N VAL A 28 -2.15 -19.45 6.54
CA VAL A 28 -1.20 -18.67 7.36
C VAL A 28 0.24 -19.07 7.02
N LEU A 29 0.54 -20.37 6.95
CA LEU A 29 1.85 -20.86 6.51
C LEU A 29 2.15 -20.47 5.06
N SER A 30 1.16 -20.54 4.17
CA SER A 30 1.28 -20.09 2.78
C SER A 30 1.57 -18.59 2.67
N LEU A 31 1.01 -17.75 3.56
CA LEU A 31 1.24 -16.32 3.58
C LEU A 31 2.64 -15.99 4.10
N CYS A 32 3.09 -16.68 5.16
CA CYS A 32 4.47 -16.54 5.67
C CYS A 32 5.50 -16.98 4.62
N LEU A 33 5.27 -18.10 3.94
CA LEU A 33 6.16 -18.59 2.88
C LEU A 33 6.16 -17.63 1.68
N PHE A 34 4.99 -17.11 1.28
CA PHE A 34 4.91 -16.12 0.21
C PHE A 34 5.65 -14.83 0.56
N ASN A 35 5.51 -14.34 1.80
CA ASN A 35 6.25 -13.17 2.27
C ASN A 35 7.76 -13.40 2.24
N LEU A 36 8.23 -14.54 2.76
CA LEU A 36 9.65 -14.92 2.74
C LEU A 36 10.20 -15.00 1.31
N TYR A 37 9.44 -15.58 0.40
CA TYR A 37 9.82 -15.72 -1.00
C TYR A 37 9.84 -14.37 -1.73
N SER A 38 8.84 -13.51 -1.46
CA SER A 38 8.83 -12.15 -1.97
C SER A 38 10.02 -11.34 -1.44
N GLU A 39 10.46 -11.58 -0.21
CA GLU A 39 11.63 -10.94 0.38
C GLU A 39 12.91 -11.40 -0.32
N TYR A 40 13.06 -12.71 -0.54
CA TYR A 40 14.17 -13.30 -1.28
C TYR A 40 14.30 -12.72 -2.71
N ILE A 41 13.22 -12.73 -3.48
CA ILE A 41 13.19 -12.16 -4.84
C ILE A 41 13.62 -10.70 -4.84
N MET A 42 13.11 -9.93 -3.88
CA MET A 42 13.40 -8.51 -3.78
C MET A 42 14.85 -8.23 -3.38
N GLN A 43 15.43 -9.07 -2.51
CA GLN A 43 16.84 -8.99 -2.15
C GLN A 43 17.73 -9.27 -3.37
N ASN A 44 17.42 -10.33 -4.12
CA ASN A 44 18.14 -10.69 -5.36
C ASN A 44 18.00 -9.64 -6.46
N ALA A 45 16.86 -8.93 -6.52
CA ALA A 45 16.66 -7.82 -7.45
C ALA A 45 17.52 -6.58 -7.09
N GLY A 46 18.34 -6.65 -6.03
CA GLY A 46 19.29 -5.60 -5.64
C GLY A 46 18.64 -4.43 -4.94
N LEU A 47 17.54 -4.65 -4.21
CA LEU A 47 16.90 -3.58 -3.41
C LEU A 47 17.70 -3.17 -2.17
N ASP A 48 18.66 -3.99 -1.71
CA ASP A 48 19.44 -3.75 -0.48
C ASP A 48 20.79 -3.04 -0.74
N GLU A 49 21.29 -3.03 -1.99
CA GLU A 49 22.63 -2.55 -2.34
C GLU A 49 22.68 -1.13 -2.96
N ALA A 50 21.73 -0.24 -2.64
CA ALA A 50 21.82 1.16 -3.09
C ALA A 50 22.82 1.96 -2.25
N GLN A 51 24.11 1.74 -2.50
CA GLN A 51 25.29 2.38 -1.88
C GLN A 51 25.52 3.85 -2.32
N ALA A 52 24.46 4.56 -2.69
CA ALA A 52 24.51 5.97 -3.11
C ALA A 52 23.43 6.79 -2.38
N GLY A 53 23.75 7.25 -1.17
CA GLY A 53 23.17 8.48 -0.59
C GLY A 53 21.69 8.49 -0.19
N ILE A 54 20.95 7.38 -0.27
CA ILE A 54 19.56 7.33 0.20
C ILE A 54 19.54 6.66 1.57
N LYS A 55 19.25 7.45 2.62
CA LYS A 55 18.82 6.93 3.92
C LYS A 55 17.44 6.31 3.72
N ILE A 56 17.39 5.01 3.37
CA ILE A 56 16.15 4.27 3.08
C ILE A 56 15.41 4.02 4.39
N ALA A 57 14.64 5.01 4.85
CA ALA A 57 13.69 4.84 5.94
C ALA A 57 12.24 4.61 5.45
N ARG A 58 11.97 4.62 4.12
CA ARG A 58 10.57 4.84 3.63
C ARG A 58 10.14 4.22 2.28
N ARG A 59 10.83 3.24 1.70
CA ARG A 59 10.55 2.86 0.28
C ARG A 59 10.18 1.40 -0.04
N ASN A 60 9.84 0.59 0.95
CA ASN A 60 9.18 -0.69 0.74
C ASN A 60 8.10 -0.86 1.82
N ILE A 61 6.90 -0.34 1.60
CA ILE A 61 5.77 -0.75 2.44
C ILE A 61 5.26 -2.04 1.81
N ARG A 62 5.51 -3.16 2.47
CA ARG A 62 5.03 -4.48 2.06
C ARG A 62 3.94 -4.88 3.04
N TYR A 63 2.71 -4.99 2.53
CA TYR A 63 1.61 -5.51 3.32
C TYR A 63 0.96 -6.66 2.54
N ALA A 64 1.20 -7.89 3.01
CA ALA A 64 0.78 -9.12 2.36
C ALA A 64 1.19 -9.14 0.87
N ASP A 65 0.21 -9.18 -0.03
CA ASP A 65 0.35 -9.24 -1.49
C ASP A 65 0.64 -7.88 -2.15
N ASN A 66 0.55 -6.76 -1.42
CA ASN A 66 0.72 -5.43 -1.97
C ASN A 66 2.15 -4.91 -1.75
N THR A 67 2.92 -4.83 -2.83
CA THR A 67 4.24 -4.16 -2.84
C THR A 67 4.13 -2.80 -3.52
N SER A 68 4.66 -1.75 -2.88
CA SER A 68 4.84 -0.45 -3.51
C SER A 68 6.31 -0.03 -3.58
N LEU A 69 6.76 0.34 -4.78
CA LEU A 69 8.12 0.80 -5.07
C LEU A 69 8.08 2.29 -5.41
N MET A 70 9.10 3.06 -5.00
CA MET A 70 9.20 4.48 -5.33
C MET A 70 10.65 4.85 -5.72
N ALA A 71 10.85 5.32 -6.95
CA ALA A 71 12.17 5.75 -7.44
C ALA A 71 12.03 6.78 -8.57
N GLU A 72 13.14 7.23 -9.14
CA GLU A 72 13.13 8.02 -10.38
C GLU A 72 12.74 7.15 -11.59
N SER A 73 12.27 7.75 -12.69
CA SER A 73 11.68 7.02 -13.82
C SER A 73 12.56 5.90 -14.38
N GLU A 74 13.84 6.18 -14.63
CA GLU A 74 14.76 5.21 -15.23
C GLU A 74 15.15 4.11 -14.23
N GLU A 75 15.42 4.50 -12.98
CA GLU A 75 15.73 3.57 -11.90
C GLU A 75 14.56 2.64 -11.56
N LEU A 76 13.34 3.19 -11.59
CA LEU A 76 12.13 2.43 -11.31
C LEU A 76 11.88 1.39 -12.41
N LYS A 77 12.20 1.72 -13.66
CA LYS A 77 12.06 0.81 -14.80
C LYS A 77 13.06 -0.34 -14.74
N SER A 78 14.33 -0.04 -14.45
CA SER A 78 15.36 -1.07 -14.28
C SER A 78 15.08 -1.96 -13.06
N LEU A 79 14.58 -1.38 -11.97
CA LEU A 79 14.17 -2.13 -10.80
C LEU A 79 12.98 -3.07 -11.09
N LEU A 80 11.97 -2.58 -11.79
CA LEU A 80 10.81 -3.38 -12.18
C LEU A 80 11.21 -4.57 -13.08
N MET A 81 12.13 -4.36 -14.01
CA MET A 81 12.67 -5.44 -14.86
C MET A 81 13.42 -6.49 -14.04
N ARG A 82 14.30 -6.08 -13.10
CA ARG A 82 15.01 -7.03 -12.22
C ARG A 82 14.04 -7.84 -11.35
N VAL A 83 13.04 -7.20 -10.74
CA VAL A 83 12.05 -7.92 -9.93
C VAL A 83 11.25 -8.91 -10.79
N LYS A 84 10.90 -8.54 -12.02
CA LYS A 84 10.24 -9.46 -12.96
C LYS A 84 11.13 -10.67 -13.27
N GLU A 85 12.39 -10.45 -13.65
CA GLU A 85 13.34 -11.51 -14.00
C GLU A 85 13.59 -12.47 -12.82
N GLU A 86 13.81 -11.95 -11.61
CA GLU A 86 13.97 -12.77 -10.41
C GLU A 86 12.68 -13.53 -10.07
N SER A 87 11.50 -12.91 -10.23
CA SER A 87 10.22 -13.58 -10.01
C SER A 87 10.02 -14.76 -10.97
N GLU A 88 10.40 -14.61 -12.24
CA GLU A 88 10.21 -15.63 -13.27
C GLU A 88 11.09 -16.87 -13.07
N LYS A 89 12.33 -16.70 -12.60
CA LYS A 89 13.21 -17.83 -12.19
C LYS A 89 12.55 -18.75 -11.18
N ASP A 90 11.72 -18.11 -10.37
CA ASP A 90 11.07 -18.63 -9.19
C ASP A 90 9.60 -19.03 -9.47
N GLY A 91 9.20 -19.08 -10.74
CA GLY A 91 7.87 -19.53 -11.19
C GLY A 91 6.73 -18.56 -10.88
N LEU A 92 7.06 -17.30 -10.54
CA LEU A 92 6.09 -16.23 -10.32
C LEU A 92 6.05 -15.31 -11.54
N LYS A 93 4.84 -14.89 -11.91
CA LYS A 93 4.65 -13.93 -13.01
C LYS A 93 4.12 -12.62 -12.46
N LEU A 94 4.73 -11.52 -12.90
CA LEU A 94 4.23 -10.18 -12.67
C LEU A 94 2.98 -9.95 -13.52
N ASN A 95 1.90 -9.53 -12.86
CA ASN A 95 0.65 -9.23 -13.54
C ASN A 95 0.62 -7.77 -13.99
N ILE A 96 1.09 -7.53 -15.22
CA ILE A 96 1.31 -6.19 -15.78
C ILE A 96 -0.01 -5.41 -15.81
N GLN A 97 -1.11 -6.04 -16.22
CA GLN A 97 -2.45 -5.42 -16.28
C GLN A 97 -2.99 -4.96 -14.93
N LYS A 98 -2.57 -5.58 -13.82
CA LYS A 98 -2.94 -5.14 -12.47
C LYS A 98 -1.92 -4.22 -11.82
N THR A 99 -0.73 -4.11 -12.42
CA THR A 99 0.34 -3.28 -11.89
C THR A 99 0.09 -1.84 -12.33
N LYS A 100 -0.01 -0.93 -11.37
CA LYS A 100 -0.36 0.48 -11.60
C LYS A 100 0.86 1.36 -11.40
N ILE A 101 1.04 2.34 -12.28
CA ILE A 101 2.05 3.39 -12.20
C ILE A 101 1.38 4.71 -11.84
N MET A 102 1.97 5.43 -10.89
CA MET A 102 1.58 6.79 -10.55
C MET A 102 2.80 7.71 -10.69
N THR A 103 2.64 8.81 -11.42
CA THR A 103 3.74 9.74 -11.71
C THR A 103 3.37 11.15 -11.26
N SER A 104 4.27 11.84 -10.56
CA SER A 104 4.09 13.27 -10.24
C SER A 104 4.48 14.21 -11.40
N GLY A 105 4.90 13.65 -12.55
CA GLY A 105 5.38 14.36 -13.73
C GLY A 105 4.63 13.95 -15.01
N PRO A 106 5.21 14.23 -16.21
CA PRO A 106 4.59 13.89 -17.48
C PRO A 106 4.24 12.40 -17.56
N ILE A 107 3.05 12.11 -18.07
CA ILE A 107 2.58 10.74 -18.28
C ILE A 107 3.41 10.14 -19.41
N ILE A 108 4.38 9.30 -19.03
CA ILE A 108 5.12 8.46 -19.97
C ILE A 108 4.37 7.13 -20.03
N SER A 109 4.07 6.63 -21.23
CA SER A 109 3.53 5.28 -21.39
C SER A 109 4.62 4.25 -21.11
N TRP A 110 4.32 3.29 -20.24
CA TRP A 110 5.23 2.21 -19.89
C TRP A 110 4.79 0.91 -20.55
N GLN A 111 5.73 0.23 -21.20
CA GLN A 111 5.50 -1.07 -21.81
C GLN A 111 6.54 -2.08 -21.32
N ILE A 112 6.06 -3.26 -20.95
CA ILE A 112 6.86 -4.43 -20.61
C ILE A 112 6.29 -5.59 -21.43
N ASP A 113 7.15 -6.30 -22.18
CA ASP A 113 6.75 -7.40 -23.06
C ASP A 113 5.62 -7.05 -24.06
N GLY A 114 5.54 -5.79 -24.48
CA GLY A 114 4.46 -5.29 -25.35
C GLY A 114 3.12 -5.03 -24.64
N GLU A 115 3.00 -5.34 -23.35
CA GLU A 115 1.84 -4.96 -22.53
C GLU A 115 2.05 -3.56 -21.96
N THR A 116 1.03 -2.69 -22.10
CA THR A 116 1.06 -1.32 -21.56
C THR A 116 0.54 -1.32 -20.14
N MET A 117 1.29 -0.71 -19.22
CA MET A 117 0.89 -0.57 -17.82
C MET A 117 -0.14 0.54 -17.64
N GLU A 118 -1.04 0.37 -16.67
CA GLU A 118 -2.04 1.39 -16.34
C GLU A 118 -1.38 2.54 -15.57
N THR A 119 -1.38 3.74 -16.15
CA THR A 119 -1.01 4.97 -15.44
C THR A 119 -2.24 5.55 -14.73
N VAL A 120 -2.13 5.76 -13.43
CA VAL A 120 -3.21 6.28 -12.58
C VAL A 120 -2.80 7.57 -11.87
N THR A 121 -3.79 8.42 -11.58
CA THR A 121 -3.60 9.64 -10.76
C THR A 121 -3.79 9.38 -9.27
N ASP A 122 -4.46 8.28 -8.91
CA ASP A 122 -4.63 7.85 -7.54
C ASP A 122 -4.83 6.33 -7.43
N PHE A 123 -4.54 5.77 -6.26
CA PHE A 123 -4.86 4.38 -5.93
C PHE A 123 -5.00 4.16 -4.42
N ILE A 124 -5.69 3.10 -4.02
CA ILE A 124 -5.78 2.68 -2.62
C ILE A 124 -4.63 1.72 -2.29
N PHE A 125 -3.86 2.09 -1.28
CA PHE A 125 -2.76 1.31 -0.74
C PHE A 125 -2.93 1.12 0.76
N SER A 126 -2.98 -0.14 1.20
CA SER A 126 -3.19 -0.50 2.62
C SER A 126 -4.37 0.22 3.27
N GLY A 127 -5.47 0.40 2.53
CA GLY A 127 -6.68 1.11 2.98
C GLY A 127 -6.66 2.63 2.79
N SER A 128 -5.49 3.23 2.56
CA SER A 128 -5.33 4.69 2.37
C SER A 128 -5.33 5.08 0.91
N LYS A 129 -6.04 6.15 0.54
CA LYS A 129 -5.94 6.73 -0.81
C LYS A 129 -4.63 7.50 -0.95
N ILE A 130 -3.84 7.17 -1.97
CA ILE A 130 -2.64 7.89 -2.37
C ILE A 130 -2.93 8.59 -3.69
N THR A 131 -2.61 9.88 -3.80
CA THR A 131 -2.81 10.71 -5.00
C THR A 131 -1.47 11.21 -5.54
N ALA A 132 -1.39 11.44 -6.85
CA ALA A 132 -0.16 11.86 -7.53
C ALA A 132 0.30 13.28 -7.15
N ASP A 133 -0.63 14.15 -6.78
CA ASP A 133 -0.38 15.49 -6.25
C ASP A 133 0.05 15.49 -4.78
N GLY A 134 -0.06 14.34 -4.10
CA GLY A 134 0.21 14.19 -2.69
C GLY A 134 -0.81 14.87 -1.78
N ASP A 135 -1.97 15.30 -2.29
CA ASP A 135 -3.02 15.92 -1.47
C ASP A 135 -3.69 14.89 -0.56
N ARG A 136 -3.40 15.03 0.74
CA ARG A 136 -3.99 14.20 1.79
C ARG A 136 -5.34 14.72 2.28
N SER A 137 -5.76 15.91 1.84
CA SER A 137 -7.01 16.53 2.31
C SER A 137 -8.22 15.62 2.04
N HIS A 138 -8.21 14.92 0.92
CA HIS A 138 -9.25 13.97 0.54
C HIS A 138 -9.37 12.80 1.53
N GLU A 139 -8.25 12.23 1.96
CA GLU A 139 -8.23 11.10 2.88
C GLU A 139 -8.62 11.52 4.30
N ILE A 140 -8.12 12.68 4.76
CA ILE A 140 -8.51 13.27 6.05
C ILE A 140 -10.02 13.53 6.08
N LYS A 141 -10.57 14.12 5.01
CA LYS A 141 -12.02 14.33 4.87
C LYS A 141 -12.79 13.01 4.89
N ARG A 142 -12.28 11.96 4.23
CA ARG A 142 -12.90 10.63 4.23
C ARG A 142 -12.99 10.06 5.64
N HIS A 143 -11.91 10.09 6.41
CA HIS A 143 -11.91 9.57 7.79
C HIS A 143 -12.81 10.39 8.72
N LEU A 144 -12.86 11.72 8.53
CA LEU A 144 -13.78 12.56 9.28
C LEU A 144 -15.25 12.21 8.99
N LEU A 145 -15.60 11.93 7.73
CA LEU A 145 -16.96 11.49 7.35
C LEU A 145 -17.29 10.12 7.96
N LEU A 146 -16.35 9.17 7.94
CA LEU A 146 -16.53 7.85 8.56
C LEU A 146 -16.70 7.96 10.08
N ALA A 147 -15.89 8.80 10.74
CA ALA A 147 -16.01 9.06 12.16
C ALA A 147 -17.34 9.72 12.52
N ARG A 148 -17.81 10.66 11.69
CA ARG A 148 -19.14 11.26 11.83
C ARG A 148 -20.24 10.19 11.74
N LYS A 149 -20.14 9.27 10.77
CA LYS A 149 -21.07 8.14 10.64
C LYS A 149 -21.03 7.22 11.86
N ALA A 150 -19.84 6.93 12.40
CA ALA A 150 -19.70 6.15 13.63
C ALA A 150 -20.36 6.86 14.83
N MET A 151 -20.19 8.18 14.95
CA MET A 151 -20.86 8.99 15.97
C MET A 151 -22.39 8.96 15.83
N THR A 152 -22.93 9.08 14.61
CA THR A 152 -24.38 9.00 14.39
C THR A 152 -24.95 7.61 14.69
N ASN A 153 -24.18 6.54 14.45
CA ASN A 153 -24.59 5.19 14.81
C ASN A 153 -24.68 4.98 16.34
N LEU A 154 -23.96 5.79 17.13
CA LEU A 154 -23.97 5.77 18.59
C LEU A 154 -24.93 6.79 19.22
N ASP A 155 -25.71 7.52 18.41
CA ASP A 155 -26.56 8.64 18.86
C ASP A 155 -27.56 8.22 19.94
N SER A 156 -28.21 7.07 19.77
CA SER A 156 -29.16 6.53 20.76
C SER A 156 -28.50 6.22 22.10
N ILE A 157 -27.28 5.67 22.08
CA ILE A 157 -26.48 5.37 23.27
C ILE A 157 -26.06 6.67 23.97
N PHE A 158 -25.65 7.69 23.21
CA PHE A 158 -25.28 8.98 23.79
C PHE A 158 -26.48 9.73 24.39
N LYS A 159 -27.68 9.52 23.86
CA LYS A 159 -28.94 10.07 24.40
C LYS A 159 -29.51 9.30 25.58
N SER A 160 -29.15 8.02 25.76
CA SER A 160 -29.62 7.22 26.90
C SER A 160 -29.13 7.79 28.24
N ARG A 161 -30.02 7.84 29.24
CA ARG A 161 -29.69 8.24 30.62
C ARG A 161 -29.08 7.10 31.43
N ASP A 162 -29.29 5.86 31.00
CA ASP A 162 -28.83 4.64 31.68
C ASP A 162 -27.32 4.41 31.50
N VAL A 163 -26.73 5.05 30.48
CA VAL A 163 -25.31 4.94 30.19
C VAL A 163 -24.56 6.10 30.83
N THR A 164 -23.61 5.77 31.69
CA THR A 164 -22.79 6.75 32.39
C THR A 164 -21.84 7.51 31.44
N LEU A 165 -21.54 8.76 31.77
CA LEU A 165 -20.63 9.59 30.98
C LEU A 165 -19.24 8.95 30.77
N PRO A 166 -18.59 8.34 31.79
CA PRO A 166 -17.30 7.67 31.59
C PRO A 166 -17.37 6.54 30.54
N THR A 167 -18.48 5.80 30.51
CA THR A 167 -18.70 4.73 29.53
C THR A 167 -18.86 5.29 28.12
N LYS A 168 -19.62 6.37 27.95
CA LYS A 168 -19.76 7.07 26.66
C LYS A 168 -18.42 7.57 26.14
N VAL A 169 -17.59 8.16 27.02
CA VAL A 169 -16.23 8.59 26.65
C VAL A 169 -15.37 7.40 26.22
N ARG A 170 -15.45 6.26 26.92
CA ARG A 170 -14.75 5.03 26.52
C ARG A 170 -15.22 4.53 25.15
N LEU A 171 -16.51 4.58 24.84
CA LEU A 171 -17.04 4.18 23.53
C LEU A 171 -16.51 5.07 22.41
N VAL A 172 -16.49 6.40 22.60
CA VAL A 172 -15.90 7.32 21.62
C VAL A 172 -14.42 6.99 21.39
N LYS A 173 -13.65 6.81 22.47
CA LYS A 173 -12.22 6.45 22.37
C LYS A 173 -11.97 5.09 21.72
N ALA A 174 -12.87 4.13 21.89
CA ALA A 174 -12.70 2.78 21.36
C ALA A 174 -13.21 2.62 19.91
N MET A 175 -14.22 3.39 19.51
CA MET A 175 -14.92 3.16 18.22
C MET A 175 -14.76 4.31 17.23
N VAL A 176 -14.55 5.54 17.69
CA VAL A 176 -14.52 6.72 16.82
C VAL A 176 -13.09 7.21 16.64
N PHE A 177 -12.30 7.24 17.72
CA PHE A 177 -10.90 7.67 17.65
C PHE A 177 -10.07 6.80 16.71
N PRO A 178 -10.17 5.46 16.70
CA PRO A 178 -9.42 4.64 15.75
C PRO A 178 -9.78 4.95 14.30
N VAL A 179 -11.04 5.31 14.01
CA VAL A 179 -11.48 5.67 12.64
C VAL A 179 -10.86 6.98 12.17
N VAL A 180 -10.75 7.97 13.06
CA VAL A 180 -10.09 9.25 12.74
C VAL A 180 -8.57 9.07 12.66
N MET A 181 -8.01 8.30 13.58
CA MET A 181 -6.56 8.16 13.77
C MET A 181 -5.92 7.14 12.83
N TYR A 182 -6.73 6.33 12.13
CA TYR A 182 -6.21 5.36 11.18
C TYR A 182 -5.43 6.07 10.07
N GLY A 183 -4.18 5.65 9.85
CA GLY A 183 -3.31 6.24 8.84
C GLY A 183 -2.69 7.60 9.23
N CYS A 184 -2.87 8.10 10.47
CA CYS A 184 -2.21 9.32 10.95
C CYS A 184 -0.68 9.24 10.88
N GLU A 185 -0.11 8.04 11.05
CA GLU A 185 1.33 7.80 10.91
C GLU A 185 1.84 8.15 9.52
N SER A 186 0.99 7.99 8.49
CA SER A 186 1.30 8.36 7.10
C SER A 186 1.17 9.86 6.83
N TRP A 187 0.76 10.67 7.81
CA TRP A 187 0.51 12.11 7.65
C TRP A 187 1.69 12.99 8.11
N ALA A 188 2.58 12.49 8.97
CA ALA A 188 3.57 13.31 9.66
C ALA A 188 4.84 13.65 8.86
N ASP A 189 4.94 13.22 7.60
CA ASP A 189 6.25 12.89 7.04
C ASP A 189 6.60 13.53 5.71
N TYR A 190 6.27 14.82 5.54
CA TYR A 190 6.84 15.67 4.47
C TYR A 190 6.99 17.13 4.94
N LYS A 191 7.66 17.37 6.07
CA LYS A 191 8.32 18.67 6.28
C LYS A 191 9.66 18.67 5.57
N GLU A 192 9.72 19.48 4.51
CA GLU A 192 10.88 20.15 3.88
C GLU A 192 12.28 19.54 4.10
N SER A 193 12.86 19.07 3.00
CA SER A 193 14.27 19.28 2.66
C SER A 193 14.39 19.54 1.15
#